data_AF-A0A6A6UZU9-F1
#
_entry.id   AF-A0A6A6UZU9-F1
#
_cell.length_a   1.000
_cell.length_b   1.000
_cell.length_c   1.000
_cell.angle_alpha   90.00
_cell.angle_beta   90.00
_cell.angle_gamma   90.00
#
_symmetry.space_group_name_H-M   'P 1'
#
loop_
_entity.id
_entity.type
_entity.pdbx_description
1 polymer ?
#
loop_
_entity_poly.entity_id
_entity_poly.type
_entity_poly.pdbx_seq_one_letter_code
_entity_poly.pdbx_strand_id
1 'polypeptide(L)'
;MRPSILVLGAAASVLALEPLIEAILPSTSPTGTYDYWTCAHSTYSVYFDPPKPTGTLLSAFMSYNNELLSDCTERPCRYPESAEWCAFTRAAPSSVLPAWSSYASNASMWWQSHSSAEVKLAVNCPHYWWMASMERLGANSWLNQTII
;
A
#
# COMPACT_ATOMS: atom_id res chain seq x y z
N MET A 1 -19.61 30.88 36.03
CA MET A 1 -19.63 29.43 35.70
C MET A 1 -19.59 29.33 34.18
N ARG A 2 -18.50 28.81 33.61
CA ARG A 2 -18.31 28.59 32.15
C ARG A 2 -18.49 27.10 31.88
N PRO A 3 -19.29 26.66 30.90
CA PRO A 3 -19.17 25.31 30.38
C PRO A 3 -18.14 25.33 29.24
N SER A 4 -17.00 24.69 29.46
CA SER A 4 -16.07 24.35 28.38
C SER A 4 -16.62 23.11 27.67
N ILE A 5 -17.03 23.28 26.42
CA ILE A 5 -17.41 22.17 25.53
C ILE A 5 -16.13 21.53 25.02
N LEU A 6 -15.84 20.31 25.47
CA LEU A 6 -14.82 19.45 24.91
C LEU A 6 -15.35 18.87 23.59
N VAL A 7 -14.82 19.34 22.46
CA VAL A 7 -15.00 18.67 21.17
C VAL A 7 -14.02 17.49 21.14
N LEU A 8 -14.54 16.27 21.28
CA LEU A 8 -13.76 15.05 21.05
C LEU A 8 -13.44 14.95 19.56
N GLY A 9 -12.16 15.07 19.20
CA GLY A 9 -11.65 14.71 17.89
C GLY A 9 -11.68 13.19 17.70
N ALA A 10 -12.19 12.73 16.57
CA ALA A 10 -12.13 11.33 16.16
C ALA A 10 -10.68 10.97 15.79
N ALA A 11 -9.94 10.42 16.75
CA ALA A 11 -8.76 9.62 16.44
C ALA A 11 -9.25 8.22 16.03
N ALA A 12 -9.46 8.01 14.73
CA ALA A 12 -9.69 6.66 14.22
C ALA A 12 -8.43 5.83 14.48
N SER A 13 -8.60 4.71 15.18
CA SER A 13 -7.54 3.87 15.72
C SER A 13 -6.66 3.25 14.62
N VAL A 14 -5.39 3.66 14.54
CA VAL A 14 -4.36 3.10 13.63
C VAL A 14 -4.18 1.58 13.83
N LEU A 15 -4.49 1.07 15.02
CA LEU A 15 -4.33 -0.34 15.43
C LEU A 15 -5.28 -1.34 14.73
N ALA A 16 -6.35 -0.88 14.07
CA ALA A 16 -7.29 -1.79 13.37
C ALA A 16 -6.87 -2.12 11.93
N LEU A 17 -5.86 -1.42 11.38
CA LEU A 17 -5.43 -1.57 9.99
C LEU A 17 -4.25 -2.55 9.83
N GLU A 18 -3.40 -2.72 10.84
CA GLU A 18 -2.20 -3.58 10.73
C GLU A 18 -2.49 -5.03 10.30
N PRO A 19 -3.51 -5.73 10.86
CA PRO A 19 -3.81 -7.09 10.43
C PRO A 19 -4.30 -7.18 8.98
N LEU A 20 -4.94 -6.12 8.49
CA LEU A 20 -5.41 -6.04 7.10
C LEU A 20 -4.25 -5.75 6.15
N ILE A 21 -3.32 -4.88 6.56
CA ILE A 21 -2.10 -4.62 5.79
C ILE A 21 -1.24 -5.87 5.69
N GLU A 22 -1.05 -6.63 6.78
CA GLU A 22 -0.29 -7.89 6.71
C GLU A 22 -0.99 -8.93 5.82
N ALA A 23 -2.33 -8.94 5.78
CA ALA A 23 -3.06 -9.82 4.86
C ALA A 23 -2.83 -9.42 3.39
N ILE A 24 -2.85 -8.12 3.08
CA ILE A 24 -2.72 -7.57 1.71
C ILE A 24 -1.26 -7.61 1.24
N LEU A 25 -0.32 -7.30 2.11
CA LEU A 25 1.12 -7.23 1.86
C LEU A 25 1.86 -8.21 2.78
N PRO A 26 1.60 -9.53 2.65
CA PRO A 26 2.23 -10.54 3.48
C PRO A 26 3.75 -10.49 3.33
N SER A 27 4.45 -10.63 4.45
CA SER A 27 5.92 -10.69 4.50
C SER A 27 6.46 -12.11 4.26
N THR A 28 5.63 -13.13 4.49
CA THR A 28 5.99 -14.55 4.37
C THR A 28 4.87 -15.35 3.73
N SER A 29 5.22 -16.50 3.13
CA SER A 29 4.22 -17.42 2.59
C SER A 29 3.24 -17.83 3.69
N PRO A 30 1.92 -17.78 3.43
CA PRO A 30 0.92 -18.29 4.35
C PRO A 30 1.22 -19.74 4.76
N THR A 31 0.93 -20.04 6.03
CA THR A 31 1.07 -21.38 6.60
C THR A 31 -0.30 -21.93 7.01
N GLY A 32 -0.45 -23.25 7.02
CA GLY A 32 -1.69 -23.90 7.46
C GLY A 32 -2.51 -24.49 6.31
N THR A 33 -3.83 -24.40 6.42
CA THR A 33 -4.77 -25.01 5.47
C THR A 33 -4.77 -24.27 4.15
N TYR A 34 -4.57 -25.02 3.06
CA TYR A 34 -4.68 -24.50 1.71
C TYR A 34 -6.06 -23.92 1.44
N ASP A 35 -6.07 -22.88 0.60
CA ASP A 35 -7.26 -22.22 0.12
C ASP A 35 -8.26 -23.19 -0.52
N TYR A 36 -9.55 -22.90 -0.36
CA TYR A 36 -10.60 -23.66 -1.02
C TYR A 36 -10.48 -23.51 -2.55
N TRP A 37 -10.84 -24.57 -3.29
CA TRP A 37 -10.62 -24.62 -4.75
C TRP A 37 -11.26 -23.45 -5.53
N THR A 38 -12.33 -22.83 -5.02
CA THR A 38 -12.96 -21.66 -5.64
C THR A 38 -12.04 -20.44 -5.69
N CYS A 39 -11.02 -20.37 -4.81
CA CYS A 39 -10.01 -19.32 -4.84
C CYS A 39 -9.23 -19.33 -6.16
N ALA A 40 -9.06 -20.49 -6.81
CA ALA A 40 -8.39 -20.60 -8.11
C ALA A 40 -9.14 -19.89 -9.26
N HIS A 41 -10.44 -19.63 -9.09
CA HIS A 41 -11.27 -18.98 -10.11
C HIS A 41 -11.27 -17.44 -10.02
N SER A 42 -10.68 -16.88 -8.98
CA SER A 42 -10.62 -15.42 -8.80
C SER A 42 -9.54 -14.81 -9.69
N THR A 43 -9.75 -13.57 -10.13
CA THR A 43 -8.73 -12.80 -10.86
C THR A 43 -7.96 -11.93 -9.89
N TYR A 44 -6.70 -12.27 -9.63
CA TYR A 44 -5.84 -11.56 -8.67
C TYR A 44 -4.97 -10.47 -9.32
N SER A 45 -4.57 -10.69 -10.58
CA SER A 45 -3.58 -9.85 -11.27
C SER A 45 -3.98 -8.38 -11.41
N VAL A 46 -5.28 -8.07 -11.33
CA VAL A 46 -5.80 -6.70 -11.37
C VAL A 46 -5.40 -5.88 -10.13
N TYR A 47 -5.21 -6.53 -8.99
CA TYR A 47 -4.84 -5.89 -7.71
C TYR A 47 -3.33 -5.68 -7.59
N PHE A 48 -2.56 -6.42 -8.39
CA PHE A 48 -1.10 -6.31 -8.49
C PHE A 48 -0.67 -5.49 -9.72
N ASP A 49 -1.53 -4.60 -10.21
CA ASP A 49 -1.22 -3.59 -11.23
C ASP A 49 -1.82 -2.21 -10.90
N PRO A 50 -1.45 -1.61 -9.76
CA PRO A 50 -1.92 -0.27 -9.44
C PRO A 50 -1.37 0.79 -10.43
N PRO A 51 -1.99 1.98 -10.48
CA PRO A 51 -1.44 3.13 -11.19
C PRO A 51 -0.01 3.40 -10.73
N LYS A 52 0.89 3.64 -11.68
CA LYS A 52 2.30 3.95 -11.40
C LYS A 52 2.61 5.37 -11.85
N PRO A 53 3.45 6.12 -11.12
CA PRO A 53 3.94 7.39 -11.61
C PRO A 53 4.81 7.13 -12.86
N THR A 54 4.95 8.15 -13.72
CA THR A 54 5.75 8.07 -14.94
C THR A 54 6.69 9.27 -15.05
N GLY A 55 7.65 9.19 -15.98
CA GLY A 55 8.55 10.30 -16.29
C GLY A 55 9.35 10.80 -15.08
N THR A 56 9.46 12.13 -14.94
CA THR A 56 10.21 12.77 -13.86
C THR A 56 9.65 12.50 -12.47
N LEU A 57 8.33 12.29 -12.37
CA LEU A 57 7.71 11.91 -11.09
C LEU A 57 8.17 10.52 -10.66
N LEU A 58 8.22 9.55 -11.58
CA LEU A 58 8.73 8.21 -11.28
C LEU A 58 10.18 8.27 -10.78
N SER A 59 11.02 9.06 -11.44
CA SER A 59 12.42 9.23 -11.02
C SER A 59 12.53 9.84 -9.61
N ALA A 60 11.76 10.90 -9.31
CA ALA A 60 11.73 11.51 -7.99
C ALA A 60 11.21 10.52 -6.92
N PHE A 61 10.18 9.76 -7.26
CA PHE A 61 9.58 8.77 -6.38
C PHE A 61 10.57 7.64 -6.04
N MET A 62 11.28 7.11 -7.04
CA MET A 62 12.33 6.10 -6.83
C MET A 62 13.51 6.64 -6.02
N SER A 63 13.93 7.89 -6.27
CA SER A 63 14.98 8.54 -5.48
C SER A 63 14.60 8.61 -4.01
N TYR A 64 13.38 9.07 -3.72
CA TYR A 64 12.89 9.17 -2.35
C TYR A 64 12.73 7.79 -1.69
N ASN A 65 12.25 6.78 -2.42
CA ASN A 65 12.20 5.41 -1.91
C ASN A 65 13.59 4.89 -1.52
N ASN A 66 14.62 5.18 -2.32
CA ASN A 66 15.99 4.78 -2.00
C ASN A 66 16.54 5.49 -0.76
N GLU A 67 16.13 6.73 -0.51
CA GLU A 67 16.46 7.45 0.72
C GLU A 67 15.76 6.82 1.93
N LEU A 68 14.47 6.49 1.83
CA LEU A 68 13.73 5.80 2.91
C LEU A 68 14.34 4.44 3.27
N LEU A 69 14.90 3.75 2.27
CA LEU A 69 15.47 2.42 2.43
C LEU A 69 17.00 2.44 2.57
N SER A 70 17.64 3.59 2.75
CA SER A 70 19.11 3.70 2.76
C SER A 70 19.77 2.87 3.85
N ASP A 71 19.11 2.76 5.00
CA ASP A 71 19.62 2.10 6.19
C ASP A 71 19.18 0.62 6.28
N CYS A 72 18.45 0.15 5.28
CA CYS A 72 17.99 -1.23 5.22
C CYS A 72 19.16 -2.19 4.95
N THR A 73 19.50 -2.99 5.96
CA THR A 73 20.54 -4.03 5.86
C THR A 73 19.97 -5.44 5.66
N GLU A 74 18.67 -5.64 5.91
CA GLU A 74 17.97 -6.91 5.75
C GLU A 74 17.34 -7.04 4.36
N ARG A 75 17.30 -8.24 3.79
CA ARG A 75 16.63 -8.51 2.52
C ARG A 75 15.58 -9.60 2.67
N PRO A 76 14.31 -9.36 2.28
CA PRO A 76 13.76 -8.12 1.72
C PRO A 76 13.61 -7.00 2.78
N CYS A 77 13.66 -5.74 2.35
CA CYS A 77 13.39 -4.59 3.22
C CYS A 77 11.91 -4.52 3.61
N ARG A 78 11.62 -4.04 4.82
CA ARG A 78 10.26 -3.66 5.20
C ARG A 78 9.77 -2.54 4.27
N TYR A 79 8.50 -2.60 3.88
CA TYR A 79 7.87 -1.50 3.15
C TYR A 79 7.83 -0.24 4.02
N PRO A 80 8.16 0.95 3.49
CA PRO A 80 8.00 2.18 4.24
C PRO A 80 6.55 2.40 4.61
N GLU A 81 6.31 2.90 5.82
CA GLU A 81 4.98 3.18 6.33
C GLU A 81 4.33 4.34 5.56
N SER A 82 3.01 4.34 5.43
CA SER A 82 2.27 5.40 4.72
C SER A 82 2.59 6.80 5.25
N ALA A 83 2.88 6.93 6.55
CA ALA A 83 3.29 8.19 7.17
C ALA A 83 4.63 8.73 6.65
N GLU A 84 5.56 7.86 6.26
CA GLU A 84 6.85 8.24 5.67
C GLU A 84 6.64 8.79 4.24
N TRP A 85 5.70 8.20 3.49
CA TRP A 85 5.33 8.70 2.16
C TRP A 85 4.68 10.09 2.18
N CYS A 86 3.98 10.46 3.27
CA CYS A 86 3.45 11.82 3.43
C CYS A 86 4.55 12.91 3.42
N ALA A 87 5.81 12.55 3.72
CA ALA A 87 6.93 13.49 3.68
C ALA A 87 7.49 13.71 2.26
N PHE A 88 7.09 12.91 1.26
CA PHE A 88 7.51 13.07 -0.13
C PHE A 88 7.26 14.48 -0.67
N THR A 89 6.12 15.09 -0.34
CA THR A 89 5.76 16.45 -0.78
C THR A 89 6.73 17.54 -0.30
N ARG A 90 7.51 17.26 0.75
CA ARG A 90 8.53 18.17 1.29
C ARG A 90 9.94 17.86 0.77
N ALA A 91 10.21 16.60 0.44
CA ALA A 91 11.52 16.15 -0.04
C ALA A 91 11.69 16.26 -1.56
N ALA A 92 10.60 16.06 -2.31
CA ALA A 92 10.64 16.02 -3.76
C ALA A 92 10.89 17.42 -4.38
N PRO A 93 11.52 17.48 -5.57
CA PRO A 93 11.64 18.72 -6.33
C PRO A 93 10.27 19.39 -6.55
N SER A 94 10.17 20.70 -6.34
CA SER A 94 8.91 21.44 -6.49
C SER A 94 8.29 21.29 -7.88
N SER A 95 9.11 21.06 -8.91
CA SER A 95 8.70 20.81 -10.30
C SER A 95 7.86 19.55 -10.49
N VAL A 96 7.96 18.55 -9.60
CA VAL A 96 7.18 17.30 -9.70
C VAL A 96 5.89 17.32 -8.88
N LEU A 97 5.70 18.31 -8.00
CA LEU A 97 4.53 18.38 -7.11
C LEU A 97 3.17 18.44 -7.85
N PRO A 98 3.02 19.14 -8.99
CA PRO A 98 1.76 19.09 -9.75
C PRO A 98 1.44 17.68 -10.28
N ALA A 99 2.46 16.96 -10.76
CA ALA A 99 2.31 15.58 -11.21
C ALA A 99 2.01 14.63 -10.04
N TRP A 100 2.66 14.86 -8.89
CA TRP A 100 2.40 14.13 -7.65
C TRP A 100 0.94 14.23 -7.22
N SER A 101 0.35 15.43 -7.16
CA SER A 101 -1.04 15.61 -6.76
C SER A 101 -2.02 14.85 -7.66
N SER A 102 -1.76 14.85 -8.97
CA SER A 102 -2.55 14.08 -9.95
C SER A 102 -2.41 12.58 -9.73
N TYR A 103 -1.17 12.11 -9.53
CA TYR A 103 -0.87 10.70 -9.26
C TYR A 103 -1.51 10.23 -7.95
N ALA A 104 -1.30 10.95 -6.85
CA ALA A 104 -1.82 10.60 -5.53
C ALA A 104 -3.36 10.50 -5.56
N SER A 105 -4.03 11.44 -6.22
CA SER A 105 -5.49 11.39 -6.40
C SER A 105 -5.93 10.13 -7.16
N ASN A 106 -5.22 9.77 -8.23
CA ASN A 106 -5.52 8.56 -9.01
C ASN A 106 -5.26 7.27 -8.20
N ALA A 107 -4.14 7.21 -7.48
CA ALA A 107 -3.80 6.10 -6.60
C ALA A 107 -4.85 5.89 -5.50
N SER A 108 -5.27 6.97 -4.82
CA SER A 108 -6.32 6.90 -3.79
C SER A 108 -7.68 6.49 -4.35
N MET A 109 -8.06 6.94 -5.55
CA MET A 109 -9.30 6.50 -6.20
C MET A 109 -9.24 5.03 -6.58
N TRP A 110 -8.11 4.59 -7.12
CA TRP A 110 -7.89 3.18 -7.43
C TRP A 110 -8.00 2.32 -6.17
N TRP A 111 -7.32 2.68 -5.08
CA TRP A 111 -7.40 1.96 -3.80
C TRP A 111 -8.85 1.89 -3.27
N GLN A 112 -9.57 3.01 -3.29
CA GLN A 112 -10.98 3.03 -2.87
C GLN A 112 -11.86 2.10 -3.71
N SER A 113 -11.57 1.96 -5.01
CA SER A 113 -12.34 1.08 -5.90
C SER A 113 -11.99 -0.41 -5.75
N HIS A 114 -10.81 -0.76 -5.22
CA HIS A 114 -10.31 -2.15 -5.21
C HIS A 114 -10.20 -2.75 -3.80
N SER A 115 -9.88 -1.94 -2.78
CA SER A 115 -9.54 -2.37 -1.41
C SER A 115 -10.52 -3.36 -0.78
N SER A 116 -11.83 -3.19 -0.98
CA SER A 116 -12.85 -4.13 -0.48
C SER A 116 -12.66 -5.56 -1.02
N ALA A 117 -12.44 -5.68 -2.33
CA ALA A 117 -12.25 -6.97 -2.99
C ALA A 117 -10.86 -7.53 -2.69
N GLU A 118 -9.84 -6.67 -2.63
CA GLU A 118 -8.47 -7.03 -2.24
C GLU A 118 -8.43 -7.62 -0.84
N VAL A 119 -8.93 -6.90 0.17
CA VAL A 119 -9.02 -7.38 1.55
C VAL A 119 -9.75 -8.71 1.61
N LYS A 120 -10.89 -8.83 0.91
CA LYS A 120 -11.68 -10.05 0.90
C LYS A 120 -10.89 -11.24 0.34
N LEU A 121 -10.16 -11.06 -0.75
CA LEU A 121 -9.38 -12.13 -1.37
C LEU A 121 -8.13 -12.46 -0.55
N ALA A 122 -7.41 -11.45 -0.08
CA ALA A 122 -6.26 -11.59 0.80
C ALA A 122 -6.58 -12.40 2.06
N VAL A 123 -7.73 -12.13 2.69
CA VAL A 123 -8.17 -12.82 3.92
C VAL A 123 -8.72 -14.22 3.64
N ASN A 124 -9.52 -14.42 2.59
CA ASN A 124 -10.20 -15.70 2.35
C ASN A 124 -9.39 -16.69 1.50
N CYS A 125 -8.44 -16.19 0.71
CA CYS A 125 -7.61 -16.94 -0.21
C CYS A 125 -6.13 -16.56 -0.06
N PRO A 126 -5.55 -16.67 1.15
CA PRO A 126 -4.21 -16.18 1.42
C PRO A 126 -3.14 -16.86 0.56
N HIS A 127 -3.24 -18.17 0.29
CA HIS A 127 -2.24 -18.87 -0.52
C HIS A 127 -2.25 -18.41 -2.00
N TYR A 128 -3.43 -18.27 -2.62
CA TYR A 128 -3.55 -17.76 -3.98
C TYR A 128 -3.21 -16.27 -4.08
N TRP A 129 -3.58 -15.48 -3.07
CA TRP A 129 -3.17 -14.08 -2.96
C TRP A 129 -1.65 -13.94 -2.92
N TRP A 130 -0.98 -14.70 -2.05
CA TRP A 130 0.48 -14.76 -1.97
C TRP A 130 1.11 -15.14 -3.30
N MET A 131 0.65 -16.21 -3.95
CA MET A 131 1.19 -16.65 -5.25
C MET A 131 1.06 -15.54 -6.31
N ALA A 132 -0.12 -14.93 -6.43
CA ALA A 132 -0.34 -13.85 -7.38
C ALA A 132 0.54 -12.63 -7.10
N SER A 133 0.79 -12.32 -5.83
CA SER A 133 1.68 -11.23 -5.42
C SER A 133 3.14 -11.45 -5.87
N MET A 134 3.54 -12.71 -6.02
CA MET A 134 4.89 -13.12 -6.42
C MET A 134 5.06 -13.23 -7.94
N GLU A 135 3.97 -13.27 -8.72
CA GLU A 135 4.04 -13.37 -10.20
C GLU A 135 4.66 -12.14 -10.86
N ARG A 136 4.62 -10.98 -10.17
CA ARG A 136 5.10 -9.70 -10.70
C ARG A 136 6.11 -9.06 -9.77
N LEU A 137 7.34 -8.92 -10.26
CA LEU A 137 8.41 -8.25 -9.53
C LEU A 137 8.01 -6.83 -9.14
N GLY A 138 8.11 -6.54 -7.83
CA GLY A 138 7.80 -5.23 -7.26
C GLY A 138 6.30 -4.90 -7.16
N ALA A 139 5.39 -5.82 -7.47
CA ALA A 139 3.95 -5.56 -7.37
C ALA A 139 3.52 -5.12 -5.96
N ASN A 140 4.00 -5.80 -4.93
CA ASN A 140 3.73 -5.44 -3.53
C ASN A 140 4.28 -4.06 -3.16
N SER A 141 5.44 -3.67 -3.70
CA SER A 141 5.98 -2.32 -3.51
C SER A 141 5.05 -1.26 -4.10
N TRP A 142 4.53 -1.49 -5.30
CA TRP A 142 3.60 -0.57 -5.94
C TRP A 142 2.24 -0.54 -5.25
N LEU A 143 1.74 -1.70 -4.80
CA LEU A 143 0.50 -1.79 -4.04
C LEU A 143 0.63 -1.05 -2.71
N ASN A 144 1.74 -1.20 -1.97
CA ASN A 144 1.99 -0.44 -0.75
C ASN A 144 1.91 1.08 -0.97
N GLN A 145 2.32 1.56 -2.14
CA GLN A 145 2.30 2.98 -2.50
C GLN A 145 0.92 3.49 -2.95
N THR A 146 -0.10 2.65 -3.08
CA THR A 146 -1.48 3.13 -3.23
C THR A 146 -2.22 3.20 -1.90
N ILE A 147 -1.66 2.58 -0.86
CA ILE A 147 -2.14 2.61 0.52
C ILE A 147 -1.51 3.82 1.24
N ILE A 148 -1.76 5.03 0.71
CA ILE A 148 -1.27 6.31 1.26
C ILE A 148 -2.46 7.15 1.74
#